data_AF-A0AAJ2GWJ4-F1
#
_entry.id   AF-A0AAJ2GWJ4-F1
#
_cell.length_a   1.000
_cell.length_b   1.000
_cell.length_c   1.000
_cell.angle_alpha   90.00
_cell.angle_beta   90.00
_cell.angle_gamma   90.00
#
_symmetry.space_group_name_H-M   'P 1'
#
loop_
_entity.id
_entity.type
_entity.pdbx_description
1 polymer ?
#
loop_
_entity_poly.entity_id
_entity_poly.type
_entity_poly.pdbx_seq_one_letter_code
_entity_poly.pdbx_strand_id
1 'polypeptide(L)' 'MGEWIEWKGGECPVQEKDQFEFRYRGGRKVKVQCAGNRYRWDHLGASHDIVAYRITNPDSTPTPP' A
#
# COMPACT_ATOMS: atom_id res chain seq x y z
N MET A 1 6.62 5.09 -13.28
CA MET A 1 7.40 4.13 -12.46
C MET A 1 7.56 4.77 -11.09
N GLY A 2 6.68 4.47 -10.13
CA GLY A 2 6.62 5.16 -8.83
C GLY A 2 7.74 4.74 -7.87
N GLU A 3 8.15 5.68 -7.03
CA GLU A 3 9.14 5.52 -5.96
C GLU A 3 8.57 4.65 -4.81
N TRP A 4 9.42 3.85 -4.16
CA TRP A 4 9.02 3.07 -2.99
C TRP A 4 9.08 3.97 -1.75
N ILE A 5 7.94 4.11 -1.09
CA ILE A 5 7.77 4.86 0.15
C ILE A 5 7.92 3.89 1.31
N GLU A 6 8.91 4.10 2.16
CA GLU A 6 9.06 3.34 3.40
C GLU A 6 7.91 3.64 4.35
N TRP A 7 7.27 2.59 4.86
CA TRP A 7 6.12 2.70 5.75
C TRP A 7 6.45 2.12 7.11
N LYS A 8 6.14 2.88 8.16
CA LYS A 8 6.46 2.55 9.56
C LYS A 8 5.26 2.03 10.36
N GLY A 9 4.16 1.74 9.68
CA GLY A 9 2.92 1.32 10.33
C GLY A 9 1.97 2.50 10.60
N GLY A 10 0.67 2.23 10.61
CA GLY A 10 -0.35 3.22 10.95
C GLY A 10 -1.59 3.14 10.06
N GLU A 11 -2.24 4.28 9.85
CA GLU A 11 -3.45 4.40 9.03
C GLU A 11 -3.14 4.27 7.53
N CYS A 12 -4.00 3.56 6.79
CA CYS A 12 -3.83 3.32 5.36
C CYS A 12 -3.73 4.65 4.57
N PRO A 13 -2.60 4.96 3.92
CA PRO A 13 -2.45 6.17 3.13
C PRO A 13 -3.03 6.05 1.71
N VAL A 14 -3.54 4.86 1.34
CA VAL A 14 -3.98 4.52 -0.02
C VAL A 14 -5.51 4.50 -0.08
N GLN A 15 -6.11 5.11 -1.11
CA GLN A 15 -7.57 5.11 -1.25
C GLN A 15 -8.06 3.73 -1.71
N GLU A 16 -9.35 3.45 -1.50
CA GLU A 16 -9.95 2.15 -1.81
C GLU A 16 -9.87 1.73 -3.28
N LYS A 17 -9.57 2.68 -4.15
CA LYS A 17 -9.59 2.53 -5.60
C LYS A 17 -8.21 2.67 -6.26
N ASP A 18 -7.20 3.04 -5.48
CA ASP A 18 -5.82 3.11 -5.95
C ASP A 18 -5.22 1.70 -6.12
N GLN A 19 -4.44 1.52 -7.19
CA GLN A 19 -3.61 0.33 -7.33
C GLN A 19 -2.20 0.62 -6.84
N PHE A 20 -1.72 -0.25 -5.97
CA PHE A 20 -0.43 -0.08 -5.32
C PHE A 20 0.29 -1.41 -5.20
N GLU A 21 1.60 -1.34 -5.12
CA GLU A 21 2.45 -2.45 -4.72
C GLU A 21 2.96 -2.20 -3.32
N PHE A 22 3.07 -3.24 -2.52
CA PHE A 22 3.67 -3.14 -1.20
C PHE A 22 4.65 -4.29 -0.95
N ARG A 23 5.55 -4.06 -0.01
CA ARG A 23 6.59 -4.99 0.41
C ARG A 23 6.42 -5.31 1.88
N TYR A 24 6.34 -6.59 2.17
CA TYR A 24 6.37 -7.09 3.53
C TYR A 24 7.78 -7.05 4.12
N ARG A 25 7.88 -6.99 5.44
CA ARG A 25 9.13 -7.09 6.19
C ARG A 25 9.96 -8.31 5.78
N GLY A 26 9.31 -9.44 5.50
CA GLY A 26 9.94 -10.66 4.98
C GLY A 26 10.50 -10.55 3.54
N GLY A 27 10.48 -9.36 2.92
CA GLY A 27 11.01 -9.11 1.58
C GLY A 27 10.08 -9.44 0.43
N ARG A 28 8.94 -10.12 0.71
CA ARG A 28 7.92 -10.48 -0.27
C ARG A 28 7.20 -9.23 -0.78
N LYS A 29 7.09 -9.11 -2.11
CA LYS A 29 6.38 -8.02 -2.80
C LYS A 29 5.02 -8.53 -3.25
N VAL A 30 3.98 -7.70 -3.07
CA VAL A 30 2.61 -8.01 -3.48
C VAL A 30 2.07 -6.83 -4.27
N LYS A 31 1.54 -7.10 -5.46
CA LYS A 31 0.83 -6.12 -6.27
C LYS A 31 -0.67 -6.23 -6.01
N VAL A 32 -1.25 -5.11 -5.60
CA VAL A 32 -2.67 -5.00 -5.28
C VAL A 32 -3.34 -4.17 -6.36
N GLN A 33 -4.38 -4.74 -6.94
CA GLN A 33 -5.18 -4.10 -7.97
C GLN A 33 -6.44 -3.40 -7.40
N CYS A 34 -6.77 -3.61 -6.13
CA CYS A 34 -7.92 -2.99 -5.45
C CYS A 34 -7.68 -2.81 -3.93
N ALA A 35 -8.13 -1.68 -3.40
CA ALA A 35 -8.50 -1.42 -2.01
C ALA A 35 -7.38 -1.59 -0.96
N GLY A 36 -6.69 -0.48 -0.67
CA GLY A 36 -5.70 -0.39 0.40
C GLY A 36 -6.22 -0.79 1.78
N ASN A 37 -7.50 -0.50 2.05
CA ASN A 37 -8.17 -0.82 3.32
C ASN A 37 -8.37 -2.33 3.59
N ARG A 38 -8.23 -3.20 2.58
CA ARG A 38 -8.28 -4.66 2.76
C ARG A 38 -7.00 -5.21 3.40
N TYR A 39 -5.93 -4.41 3.43
CA TYR A 39 -4.64 -4.81 3.98
C TYR A 39 -4.39 -4.16 5.33
N ARG A 40 -3.65 -4.86 6.18
CA ARG A 40 -3.27 -4.36 7.50
C ARG A 40 -2.02 -3.51 7.34
N TRP A 41 -2.19 -2.19 7.46
CA TRP A 41 -1.11 -1.22 7.41
C TRP A 41 -0.45 -0.98 8.76
N ASP A 42 -1.07 -1.47 9.83
CA ASP A 42 -0.51 -1.44 11.18
C ASP A 42 0.65 -2.43 11.32
N HIS A 43 1.70 -2.03 12.06
CA HIS A 43 2.87 -2.88 12.33
C HIS A 43 2.68 -3.60 13.64
N LEU A 44 2.42 -4.90 13.57
CA LEU A 44 2.27 -5.75 14.75
C LEU A 44 3.57 -6.49 15.12
N GLY A 45 4.67 -6.19 14.43
CA GLY A 45 5.92 -6.93 14.56
C GLY A 45 5.89 -8.29 13.84
N ALA A 46 4.95 -8.47 12.90
CA ALA A 46 4.78 -9.68 12.12
C ALA A 46 5.59 -9.65 10.82
N SER A 47 5.91 -10.83 10.28
CA SER A 47 6.57 -10.96 8.96
C SER A 47 5.75 -10.39 7.80
N HIS A 48 4.44 -10.21 8.02
CA HIS A 48 3.48 -9.60 7.10
C HIS A 48 3.25 -8.11 7.37
N ASP A 49 4.11 -7.45 8.15
CA ASP A 49 4.07 -5.99 8.28
C ASP A 49 4.50 -5.35 6.96
N ILE A 50 3.72 -4.38 6.49
CA ILE A 50 4.01 -3.64 5.25
C ILE A 50 5.07 -2.58 5.55
N VAL A 51 6.32 -2.81 5.15
CA VAL A 51 7.46 -1.91 5.43
C VAL A 51 7.73 -0.91 4.32
N ALA A 52 7.16 -1.12 3.13
CA ALA A 52 7.23 -0.17 2.04
C ALA A 52 6.06 -0.36 1.07
N TYR A 53 5.66 0.70 0.39
CA TYR A 53 4.63 0.66 -0.66
C TYR A 53 4.95 1.64 -1.78
N ARG A 54 4.32 1.47 -2.93
CA ARG A 54 4.38 2.41 -4.05
C ARG A 54 3.05 2.41 -4.78
N ILE A 55 2.61 3.57 -5.24
CA ILE A 55 1.42 3.67 -6.07
C ILE A 55 1.82 3.30 -7.50
N THR A 56 1.20 2.26 -8.06
CA THR A 56 1.49 1.79 -9.41
C THR A 56 0.54 2.38 -10.44
N ASN A 57 -0.68 2.70 -10.03
CA ASN A 57 -1.67 3.35 -10.87
C ASN A 57 -2.56 4.26 -10.00
N PRO A 58 -2.29 5.57 -9.97
CA PRO A 58 -3.15 6.53 -9.27
C PRO A 58 -4.44 6.85 -10.04
N ASP A 59 -4.76 6.08 -11.09
CA ASP A 59 -5.77 6.40 -12.11
C ASP A 59 -7.22 6.21 -11.66
N SER A 60 -7.47 5.85 -10.40
CA SER A 60 -8.83 5.97 -9.88
C SER A 60 -9.01 7.37 -9.32
N THR A 61 -9.04 8.32 -10.26
CA THR A 61 -9.28 9.74 -10.06
C THR A 61 -10.19 10.00 -8.85
N PRO A 62 -9.83 10.88 -7.89
CA PRO A 62 -10.86 11.53 -7.11
C PRO A 62 -11.65 12.34 -8.14
N THR A 63 -12.84 11.87 -8.51
CA THR A 63 -13.80 12.70 -9.23
C THR A 63 -13.97 13.96 -8.38
N PRO A 64 -13.52 15.14 -8.83
CA PRO A 64 -13.98 16.35 -8.17
C PRO A 64 -15.46 16.55 -8.54
N PRO A 65 -16.27 17.11 -7.62
CA PRO A 65 -17.70 17.32 -7.82
C PRO A 65 -18.01 18.28 -8.97
#